data_AF-A0AAV9ZPW0-F1
#
_entry.id   AF-A0AAV9ZPW0-F1
#
_cell.length_a   1.000
_cell.length_b   1.000
_cell.length_c   1.000
_cell.angle_alpha   90.00
_cell.angle_beta   90.00
_cell.angle_gamma   90.00
#
_symmetry.space_group_name_H-M   'P 1'
#
loop_
_entity.id
_entity.type
_entity.pdbx_description
1 polymer ?
#
loop_
_entity_poly.entity_id
_entity_poly.type
_entity_poly.pdbx_seq_one_letter_code
_entity_poly.pdbx_strand_id
1 'polypeptide(L)'
;GDTNLVEDAIDRLPSHEDNNSAVEAFQDLKTYLGLPIALGGSQSRIDKFLVKKDDFEHTFEWDIQTVGIGTDHRMISLRLTTERAPTIGHGRWVWPAHLIRNKDITEYLNDEGLKLEAELDALEEDKARGQWNPSRNAQTLWASWKSRAGKKVRDKSRIVIPKLTEEIAEIKNKMDIIVNDKELTEEEKTLSGAVLQEKLSKLEKQRHNGSRLSAQVRNRL
;
A
#
# COMPACT_ATOMS: atom_id res chain seq x y z
N GLY A 1 -20.95 -21.75 0.75
CA GLY A 1 -21.03 -21.05 -0.54
C GLY A 1 -20.15 -19.84 -0.48
N ASP A 2 -19.81 -19.26 -1.63
CA ASP A 2 -19.32 -17.89 -1.67
C ASP A 2 -20.46 -16.97 -1.19
N THR A 3 -20.18 -16.05 -0.27
CA THR A 3 -21.17 -15.08 0.22
C THR A 3 -21.31 -13.92 -0.76
N ASN A 4 -21.32 -14.23 -2.06
CA ASN A 4 -21.37 -13.26 -3.15
C ASN A 4 -22.81 -12.80 -3.39
N LEU A 5 -23.43 -12.25 -2.34
CA LEU A 5 -24.80 -11.77 -2.33
C LEU A 5 -24.88 -10.40 -1.66
N VAL A 6 -25.87 -9.62 -2.08
CA VAL A 6 -26.34 -8.44 -1.36
C VAL A 6 -27.63 -8.77 -0.62
N GLU A 7 -27.84 -8.11 0.51
CA GLU A 7 -29.06 -8.30 1.31
C GLU A 7 -30.17 -7.36 0.84
N ASP A 8 -29.80 -6.17 0.34
CA ASP A 8 -30.72 -5.19 -0.22
C ASP A 8 -30.38 -4.90 -1.70
N ALA A 9 -31.41 -4.81 -2.55
CA ALA A 9 -31.23 -4.53 -3.99
C ALA A 9 -30.54 -3.18 -4.26
N ILE A 10 -30.72 -2.18 -3.37
CA ILE A 10 -30.08 -0.86 -3.46
C ILE A 10 -28.54 -0.95 -3.31
N ASP A 11 -28.05 -2.04 -2.72
CA ASP A 11 -26.63 -2.30 -2.62
C ASP A 11 -26.09 -2.92 -3.92
N ARG A 12 -26.85 -3.07 -5.01
CA ARG A 12 -26.31 -3.45 -6.34
C ARG A 12 -26.48 -2.33 -7.35
N LEU A 13 -25.50 -2.24 -8.27
CA LEU A 13 -25.61 -1.42 -9.47
C LEU A 13 -25.36 -2.30 -10.71
N PRO A 14 -26.33 -2.46 -11.63
CA PRO A 14 -27.73 -2.02 -11.53
C PRO A 14 -28.50 -2.76 -10.42
N SER A 15 -29.48 -2.08 -9.82
CA SER A 15 -30.28 -2.61 -8.71
C SER A 15 -31.07 -3.85 -9.13
N HIS A 16 -30.85 -4.94 -8.40
CA HIS A 16 -31.64 -6.17 -8.50
C HIS A 16 -31.50 -6.98 -7.23
N GLU A 17 -32.52 -7.80 -6.95
CA GLU A 17 -32.55 -8.71 -5.80
C GLU A 17 -31.70 -9.96 -6.05
N ASP A 18 -31.06 -10.46 -5.00
CA ASP A 18 -30.43 -11.78 -4.99
C ASP A 18 -31.43 -12.87 -4.60
N ASN A 19 -31.00 -14.13 -4.65
CA ASN A 19 -31.85 -15.26 -4.26
C ASN A 19 -32.26 -15.18 -2.78
N ASN A 20 -33.55 -14.97 -2.52
CA ASN A 20 -34.13 -14.86 -1.16
C ASN A 20 -33.73 -16.01 -0.23
N SER A 21 -33.69 -17.26 -0.71
CA SER A 21 -33.30 -18.39 0.13
C SER A 21 -31.84 -18.31 0.60
N ALA A 22 -30.96 -17.74 -0.22
CA ALA A 22 -29.57 -17.52 0.14
C ALA A 22 -29.41 -16.35 1.11
N VAL A 23 -30.20 -15.29 0.92
CA VAL A 23 -30.25 -14.13 1.83
C VAL A 23 -30.74 -14.56 3.22
N GLU A 24 -31.85 -15.32 3.29
CA GLU A 24 -32.41 -15.85 4.54
C GLU A 24 -31.42 -16.77 5.25
N ALA A 25 -30.81 -17.72 4.55
CA ALA A 25 -29.79 -18.61 5.12
C ALA A 25 -28.58 -17.84 5.67
N PHE A 26 -28.19 -16.74 5.03
CA PHE A 26 -27.11 -15.88 5.52
C PHE A 26 -27.52 -15.07 6.75
N GLN A 27 -28.77 -14.58 6.82
CA GLN A 27 -29.31 -13.91 7.99
C GLN A 27 -29.42 -14.85 9.20
N ASP A 28 -29.85 -16.09 8.98
CA ASP A 28 -29.88 -17.13 10.00
C ASP A 28 -28.48 -17.44 10.52
N LEU A 29 -27.48 -17.55 9.62
CA LEU A 29 -26.09 -17.76 9.99
C LEU A 29 -25.54 -16.61 10.84
N LYS A 30 -25.82 -15.35 10.47
CA LYS A 30 -25.41 -14.17 11.27
C LYS A 30 -26.03 -14.21 12.66
N THR A 31 -27.31 -14.54 12.74
CA THR A 31 -28.04 -14.66 14.01
C THR A 31 -27.43 -15.76 14.88
N TYR A 32 -27.17 -16.94 14.31
CA TYR A 32 -26.54 -18.05 15.00
C TYR A 32 -25.13 -17.70 15.52
N LEU A 33 -24.35 -16.95 14.75
CA LEU A 33 -22.99 -16.54 15.13
C LEU A 33 -22.94 -15.29 16.02
N GLY A 34 -24.08 -14.66 16.31
CA GLY A 34 -24.15 -13.41 17.07
C GLY A 34 -23.49 -12.22 16.36
N LEU A 35 -23.50 -12.23 15.02
CA LEU A 35 -22.92 -11.18 14.18
C LEU A 35 -23.97 -10.09 13.91
N PRO A 36 -23.59 -8.80 13.96
CA PRO A 36 -24.53 -7.72 13.75
C PRO A 36 -25.12 -7.75 12.34
N ILE A 37 -26.41 -7.39 12.26
CA ILE A 37 -27.10 -7.14 10.99
C ILE A 37 -26.64 -5.77 10.50
N ALA A 38 -25.77 -5.72 9.49
CA ALA A 38 -25.36 -4.47 8.87
C ALA A 38 -26.58 -3.86 8.14
N LEU A 39 -26.94 -2.62 8.51
CA LEU A 39 -27.95 -1.81 7.83
C LEU A 39 -27.26 -0.86 6.84
N GLY A 40 -27.56 -1.02 5.55
CA GLY A 40 -27.58 -0.04 4.46
C GLY A 40 -26.39 0.90 4.20
N GLY A 41 -25.94 0.96 2.95
CA GLY A 41 -25.13 2.07 2.45
C GLY A 41 -24.54 1.84 1.06
N SER A 42 -24.94 2.70 0.11
CA SER A 42 -24.72 2.63 -1.34
C SER A 42 -23.37 2.11 -1.83
N GLN A 43 -23.45 1.47 -3.01
CA GLN A 43 -22.44 0.74 -3.81
C GLN A 43 -22.25 -0.72 -3.40
N SER A 44 -22.33 -1.65 -4.38
CA SER A 44 -22.02 -3.10 -4.30
C SER A 44 -20.94 -3.50 -3.31
N ARG A 45 -21.31 -3.70 -2.03
CA ARG A 45 -20.42 -4.15 -0.94
C ARG A 45 -20.50 -5.66 -0.78
N ILE A 46 -19.97 -6.38 -1.76
CA ILE A 46 -19.88 -7.84 -1.73
C ILE A 46 -18.80 -8.28 -0.73
N ASP A 47 -17.71 -7.53 -0.66
CA ASP A 47 -16.63 -7.75 0.31
C ASP A 47 -17.09 -7.26 1.69
N LYS A 48 -16.99 -8.10 2.74
CA LYS A 48 -17.44 -7.78 4.10
C LYS A 48 -16.51 -8.37 5.16
N PHE A 49 -16.28 -7.63 6.24
CA PHE A 49 -15.83 -8.19 7.52
C PHE A 49 -17.01 -8.23 8.49
N LEU A 50 -17.25 -9.40 9.08
CA LEU A 50 -18.20 -9.55 10.16
C LEU A 50 -17.42 -9.78 11.45
N VAL A 51 -17.67 -8.94 12.45
CA VAL A 51 -17.00 -8.99 13.75
C VAL A 51 -18.08 -9.14 14.83
N LYS A 52 -17.83 -9.98 15.83
CA LYS A 52 -18.73 -10.11 16.97
C LYS A 52 -18.79 -8.78 17.74
N LYS A 53 -19.92 -8.51 18.38
CA LYS A 53 -20.11 -7.28 19.15
C LYS A 53 -19.00 -7.07 20.19
N ASP A 54 -18.61 -8.12 20.88
CA ASP A 54 -17.59 -8.08 21.94
C ASP A 54 -16.17 -7.81 21.39
N ASP A 55 -15.90 -8.24 20.15
CA ASP A 55 -14.61 -8.01 19.50
C ASP A 55 -14.56 -6.64 18.78
N PHE A 56 -15.71 -6.00 18.58
CA PHE A 56 -15.80 -4.75 17.81
C PHE A 56 -15.01 -3.61 18.46
N GLU A 57 -15.01 -3.51 19.78
CA GLU A 57 -14.25 -2.52 20.55
C GLU A 57 -12.72 -2.66 20.37
N HIS A 58 -12.26 -3.83 19.90
CA HIS A 58 -10.86 -4.11 19.63
C HIS A 58 -10.48 -3.91 18.15
N THR A 59 -11.42 -3.46 17.33
CA THR A 59 -11.18 -3.14 15.91
C THR A 59 -11.11 -1.65 15.66
N PHE A 60 -10.22 -1.23 14.75
CA PHE A 60 -10.02 0.16 14.37
C PHE A 60 -9.43 0.25 12.97
N GLU A 61 -9.31 1.47 12.43
CA GLU A 61 -8.79 1.72 11.08
C GLU A 61 -9.51 0.90 9.99
N TRP A 62 -10.85 0.88 10.05
CA TRP A 62 -11.68 0.31 9.00
C TRP A 62 -11.54 1.15 7.73
N ASP A 63 -11.06 0.55 6.65
CA ASP A 63 -10.80 1.23 5.38
C ASP A 63 -11.21 0.37 4.19
N ILE A 64 -11.65 1.02 3.12
CA ILE A 64 -11.94 0.42 1.81
C ILE A 64 -11.04 1.12 0.80
N GLN A 65 -9.99 0.43 0.36
CA GLN A 65 -8.93 1.04 -0.43
C GLN A 65 -8.70 0.33 -1.76
N THR A 66 -8.45 1.14 -2.79
CA THR A 66 -7.92 0.66 -4.06
C THR A 66 -6.51 0.15 -3.83
N VAL A 67 -6.24 -1.06 -4.28
CA VAL A 67 -4.93 -1.71 -4.13
C VAL A 67 -4.14 -1.68 -5.42
N GLY A 68 -2.81 -1.77 -5.30
CA GLY A 68 -1.89 -1.79 -6.43
C GLY A 68 -1.95 -3.06 -7.29
N ILE A 69 -3.06 -3.81 -7.30
CA ILE A 69 -3.27 -5.01 -8.11
C ILE A 69 -4.37 -4.75 -9.14
N GLY A 70 -4.29 -5.42 -10.29
CA GLY A 70 -5.30 -5.31 -11.35
C GLY A 70 -6.54 -6.10 -11.01
N THR A 71 -7.37 -5.56 -10.11
CA THR A 71 -8.67 -6.12 -9.73
C THR A 71 -9.71 -5.01 -9.82
N ASP A 72 -10.93 -5.44 -10.11
CA ASP A 72 -12.18 -4.68 -10.04
C ASP A 72 -12.73 -4.54 -8.62
N HIS A 73 -12.14 -5.23 -7.63
CA HIS A 73 -12.48 -5.10 -6.22
C HIS A 73 -11.66 -4.03 -5.50
N ARG A 74 -12.22 -3.46 -4.43
CA ARG A 74 -11.47 -2.69 -3.44
C ARG A 74 -11.12 -3.59 -2.26
N MET A 75 -9.92 -3.46 -1.72
CA MET A 75 -9.54 -4.21 -0.53
C MET A 75 -10.17 -3.56 0.68
N ILE A 76 -10.88 -4.37 1.47
CA ILE A 76 -11.32 -3.98 2.79
C ILE A 76 -10.23 -4.37 3.78
N SER A 77 -9.92 -3.49 4.72
CA SER A 77 -8.98 -3.75 5.81
C SER A 77 -9.53 -3.24 7.12
N LEU A 78 -9.21 -3.95 8.20
CA LEU A 78 -9.37 -3.51 9.58
C LEU A 78 -8.11 -3.86 10.36
N ARG A 79 -7.87 -3.16 11.45
CA ARG A 79 -6.86 -3.56 12.44
C ARG A 79 -7.55 -4.10 13.68
N LEU A 80 -7.08 -5.25 14.13
CA LEU A 80 -7.48 -5.87 15.38
C LEU A 80 -6.31 -5.76 16.35
N THR A 81 -6.54 -5.21 17.53
CA THR A 81 -5.58 -5.25 18.63
C THR A 81 -6.02 -6.27 19.66
N THR A 82 -5.05 -6.81 20.40
CA THR A 82 -5.30 -7.58 21.61
C THR A 82 -4.29 -7.10 22.66
N GLU A 83 -4.59 -7.24 23.95
CA GLU A 83 -3.64 -6.89 25.02
C GLU A 83 -2.29 -7.62 24.88
N ARG A 84 -2.28 -8.76 24.19
CA ARG A 84 -1.09 -9.58 23.95
C ARG A 84 -0.40 -9.30 22.60
N ALA A 85 -0.84 -8.26 21.87
CA ALA A 85 -0.22 -7.90 20.61
C ALA A 85 1.27 -7.55 20.84
N PRO A 86 2.21 -8.14 20.08
CA PRO A 86 3.62 -7.85 20.25
C PRO A 86 3.88 -6.38 19.89
N THR A 87 4.76 -5.73 20.65
CA THR A 87 5.20 -4.38 20.33
C THR A 87 5.96 -4.40 19.01
N ILE A 88 5.38 -3.80 17.96
CA ILE A 88 6.06 -3.58 16.69
C ILE A 88 7.03 -2.42 16.89
N GLY A 89 8.32 -2.72 16.96
CA GLY A 89 9.37 -1.69 17.00
C GLY A 89 9.45 -0.89 15.69
N HIS A 90 10.26 0.18 15.68
CA HIS A 90 10.37 1.11 14.54
C HIS A 90 10.82 0.50 13.20
N GLY A 91 11.23 -0.77 13.18
CA GLY A 91 11.75 -1.45 12.01
C GLY A 91 13.13 -0.93 11.59
N ARG A 92 13.70 -1.53 10.54
CA ARG A 92 14.88 -1.01 9.87
C ARG A 92 14.44 -0.24 8.64
N TRP A 93 15.07 0.90 8.39
CA TRP A 93 14.81 1.63 7.15
C TRP A 93 15.20 0.76 5.95
N VAL A 94 14.28 0.68 4.98
CA VAL A 94 14.47 0.00 3.70
C VAL A 94 14.31 1.03 2.60
N TRP A 95 15.06 0.86 1.51
CA TRP A 95 14.87 1.65 0.30
C TRP A 95 13.43 1.48 -0.22
N PRO A 96 12.61 2.56 -0.31
CA PRO A 96 11.26 2.49 -0.86
C PRO A 96 11.26 2.00 -2.31
N ALA A 97 10.63 0.86 -2.57
CA ALA A 97 10.89 0.15 -3.81
C ALA A 97 10.47 0.91 -5.09
N HIS A 98 9.47 1.78 -5.01
CA HIS A 98 9.06 2.67 -6.10
C HIS A 98 10.14 3.71 -6.49
N LEU A 99 11.14 3.94 -5.63
CA LEU A 99 12.29 4.81 -5.91
C LEU A 99 13.46 4.07 -6.56
N ILE A 100 13.44 2.73 -6.65
CA ILE A 100 14.55 1.95 -7.23
C ILE A 100 14.81 2.35 -8.69
N ARG A 101 13.75 2.68 -9.43
CA ARG A 101 13.82 3.08 -10.85
C ARG A 101 13.83 4.59 -11.05
N ASN A 102 14.07 5.37 -9.98
CA ASN A 102 14.10 6.82 -10.10
C ASN A 102 15.37 7.26 -10.83
N LYS A 103 15.21 7.87 -12.01
CA LYS A 103 16.31 8.28 -12.90
C LYS A 103 17.40 9.10 -12.18
N ASP A 104 17.01 10.11 -11.39
CA ASP A 104 17.94 10.97 -10.64
C ASP A 104 18.72 10.19 -9.56
N ILE A 105 18.13 9.15 -8.98
CA ILE A 105 18.85 8.27 -8.06
C ILE A 105 19.81 7.36 -8.85
N THR A 106 19.33 6.74 -9.93
CA THR A 106 20.14 5.83 -10.75
C THR A 106 21.37 6.52 -11.34
N GLU A 107 21.21 7.71 -11.91
CA GLU A 107 22.32 8.51 -12.45
C GLU A 107 23.35 8.83 -11.37
N TYR A 108 22.89 9.33 -10.22
CA TYR A 108 23.78 9.61 -9.09
C TYR A 108 24.56 8.37 -8.61
N LEU A 109 23.90 7.21 -8.55
CA LEU A 109 24.56 5.98 -8.09
C LEU A 109 25.57 5.43 -9.09
N ASN A 110 25.31 5.60 -10.39
CA ASN A 110 26.29 5.27 -11.42
C ASN A 110 27.51 6.17 -11.29
N ASP A 111 27.32 7.48 -11.15
CA ASP A 111 28.42 8.44 -11.00
C ASP A 111 29.23 8.18 -9.71
N GLU A 112 28.56 7.92 -8.59
CA GLU A 112 29.24 7.56 -7.34
C GLU A 112 29.91 6.18 -7.40
N GLY A 113 29.36 5.25 -8.19
CA GLY A 113 29.96 3.94 -8.46
C GLY A 113 31.27 4.07 -9.22
N LEU A 114 31.30 4.86 -10.30
CA LEU A 114 32.52 5.15 -11.06
C LEU A 114 33.61 5.79 -10.20
N LYS A 115 33.22 6.69 -9.28
CA LYS A 115 34.18 7.27 -8.31
C LYS A 115 34.72 6.21 -7.36
N LEU A 116 33.87 5.31 -6.87
CA LEU A 116 34.31 4.21 -6.01
C LEU A 116 35.27 3.27 -6.74
N GLU A 117 35.00 2.94 -8.00
CA GLU A 117 35.91 2.13 -8.83
C GLU A 117 37.29 2.79 -8.93
N ALA A 118 37.33 4.08 -9.27
CA ALA A 118 38.60 4.83 -9.31
C ALA A 118 39.31 4.90 -7.94
N GLU A 119 38.55 5.04 -6.84
CA GLU A 119 39.11 5.01 -5.47
C GLU A 119 39.70 3.65 -5.10
N LEU A 120 39.12 2.56 -5.60
CA LEU A 120 39.60 1.19 -5.39
C LEU A 120 40.84 0.90 -6.24
N ASP A 121 40.88 1.33 -7.49
CA ASP A 121 42.07 1.19 -8.35
C ASP A 121 43.26 1.94 -7.74
N ALA A 122 43.05 3.18 -7.28
CA ALA A 122 44.07 3.95 -6.58
C ALA A 122 44.55 3.25 -5.29
N LEU A 123 43.65 2.55 -4.58
CA LEU A 123 44.01 1.79 -3.39
C LEU A 123 44.93 0.60 -3.72
N GLU A 124 44.72 -0.07 -4.85
CA GLU A 124 45.60 -1.14 -5.32
C GLU A 124 46.99 -0.62 -5.69
N GLU A 125 47.05 0.52 -6.38
CA GLU A 125 48.33 1.19 -6.68
C GLU A 125 49.10 1.59 -5.42
N ASP A 126 48.41 2.21 -4.43
CA ASP A 126 49.01 2.60 -3.16
C ASP A 126 49.59 1.37 -2.43
N LYS A 127 48.87 0.25 -2.46
CA LYS A 127 49.34 -1.02 -1.89
C LYS A 127 50.58 -1.55 -2.62
N ALA A 128 50.62 -1.49 -3.95
CA ALA A 128 51.78 -1.90 -4.74
C ALA A 128 53.03 -1.03 -4.45
N ARG A 129 52.83 0.26 -4.12
CA ARG A 129 53.89 1.19 -3.70
C ARG A 129 54.27 1.08 -2.22
N GLY A 130 53.67 0.17 -1.46
CA GLY A 130 53.92 -0.01 -0.03
C GLY A 130 53.31 1.07 0.88
N GLN A 131 52.37 1.88 0.36
CA GLN A 131 51.71 2.98 1.08
C GLN A 131 50.39 2.55 1.74
N TRP A 132 50.35 1.33 2.29
CA TRP A 132 49.13 0.79 2.87
C TRP A 132 48.65 1.59 4.09
N ASN A 133 47.33 1.86 4.16
CA ASN A 133 46.69 2.63 5.23
C ASN A 133 45.52 1.84 5.87
N PRO A 134 45.56 1.52 7.18
CA PRO A 134 44.48 0.78 7.85
C PRO A 134 43.15 1.55 7.86
N SER A 135 43.20 2.88 7.91
CA SER A 135 42.04 3.77 7.98
C SER A 135 41.40 4.03 6.61
N ARG A 136 42.05 3.63 5.52
CA ARG A 136 41.54 3.75 4.15
C ARG A 136 41.74 2.41 3.43
N ASN A 137 40.72 1.57 3.48
CA ASN A 137 40.67 0.27 2.84
C ASN A 137 39.35 0.07 2.07
N ALA A 138 39.24 -1.03 1.32
CA ALA A 138 38.06 -1.32 0.51
C ALA A 138 36.75 -1.33 1.32
N GLN A 139 36.76 -1.81 2.57
CA GLN A 139 35.57 -1.84 3.42
C GLN A 139 35.15 -0.43 3.85
N THR A 140 36.10 0.45 4.19
CA THR A 140 35.80 1.83 4.57
C THR A 140 35.30 2.65 3.37
N LEU A 141 35.86 2.42 2.17
CA LEU A 141 35.38 3.03 0.92
C LEU A 141 33.97 2.56 0.60
N TRP A 142 33.72 1.25 0.67
CA TRP A 142 32.39 0.67 0.46
C TRP A 142 31.35 1.16 1.47
N ALA A 143 31.72 1.25 2.76
CA ALA A 143 30.85 1.78 3.80
C ALA A 143 30.51 3.26 3.53
N SER A 144 31.48 4.07 3.12
CA SER A 144 31.28 5.47 2.76
C SER A 144 30.37 5.62 1.55
N TRP A 145 30.59 4.84 0.49
CA TRP A 145 29.73 4.81 -0.68
C TRP A 145 28.28 4.46 -0.31
N LYS A 146 28.06 3.38 0.47
CA LYS A 146 26.72 2.99 0.94
C LYS A 146 26.05 4.10 1.75
N SER A 147 26.81 4.84 2.56
CA SER A 147 26.30 5.97 3.33
C SER A 147 25.84 7.11 2.40
N ARG A 148 26.64 7.47 1.39
CA ARG A 148 26.29 8.49 0.38
C ARG A 148 25.08 8.08 -0.46
N ALA A 149 25.07 6.84 -0.96
CA ALA A 149 23.96 6.24 -1.67
C ALA A 149 22.66 6.29 -0.83
N GLY A 150 22.73 5.80 0.41
CA GLY A 150 21.59 5.83 1.34
C GLY A 150 21.11 7.24 1.65
N LYS A 151 22.01 8.22 1.77
CA LYS A 151 21.66 9.63 1.97
C LYS A 151 20.90 10.19 0.76
N LYS A 152 21.40 10.00 -0.47
CA LYS A 152 20.70 10.44 -1.69
C LYS A 152 19.28 9.89 -1.75
N VAL A 153 19.11 8.59 -1.49
CA VAL A 153 17.79 7.94 -1.51
C VAL A 153 16.86 8.54 -0.44
N ARG A 154 17.34 8.74 0.79
CA ARG A 154 16.54 9.35 1.87
C ARG A 154 16.13 10.79 1.54
N ASP A 155 17.06 11.60 1.04
CA ASP A 155 16.79 12.98 0.65
C ASP A 155 15.75 13.02 -0.48
N LYS A 156 15.84 12.11 -1.46
CA LYS A 156 14.83 11.99 -2.51
C LYS A 156 13.48 11.47 -1.98
N SER A 157 13.50 10.53 -1.05
CA SER A 157 12.30 9.95 -0.42
C SER A 157 11.48 11.02 0.29
N ARG A 158 12.14 11.97 0.97
CA ARG A 158 11.49 13.11 1.65
C ARG A 158 10.76 14.05 0.70
N ILE A 159 11.01 13.97 -0.60
CA ILE A 159 10.36 14.80 -1.63
C ILE A 159 9.30 14.00 -2.36
N VAL A 160 9.64 12.79 -2.81
CA VAL A 160 8.76 11.99 -3.70
C VAL A 160 7.60 11.36 -2.92
N ILE A 161 7.84 10.85 -1.71
CA ILE A 161 6.82 10.15 -0.93
C ILE A 161 5.69 11.10 -0.50
N PRO A 162 5.97 12.31 0.05
CA PRO A 162 4.90 13.23 0.42
C PRO A 162 4.07 13.68 -0.79
N LYS A 163 4.70 13.99 -1.93
CA LYS A 163 4.00 14.37 -3.16
C LYS A 163 3.05 13.27 -3.65
N LEU A 164 3.54 12.03 -3.73
CA LEU A 164 2.70 10.90 -4.12
C LEU A 164 1.54 10.69 -3.14
N THR A 165 1.77 10.89 -1.84
CA THR A 165 0.74 10.76 -0.80
C THR A 165 -0.31 11.86 -0.91
N GLU A 166 0.11 13.10 -1.18
CA GLU A 166 -0.76 14.25 -1.41
C GLU A 166 -1.61 14.07 -2.67
N GLU A 167 -1.01 13.64 -3.79
CA GLU A 167 -1.74 13.35 -5.03
C GLU A 167 -2.81 12.25 -4.83
N ILE A 168 -2.50 11.21 -4.06
CA ILE A 168 -3.47 10.16 -3.70
C ILE A 168 -4.60 10.75 -2.85
N ALA A 169 -4.28 11.57 -1.86
CA ALA A 169 -5.27 12.19 -0.97
C ALA A 169 -6.20 13.15 -1.74
N GLU A 170 -5.67 13.95 -2.65
CA GLU A 170 -6.46 14.84 -3.51
C GLU A 170 -7.45 14.07 -4.39
N ILE A 171 -7.01 12.97 -5.02
CA ILE A 171 -7.89 12.16 -5.87
C ILE A 171 -8.99 11.49 -5.04
N LYS A 172 -8.64 10.97 -3.85
CA LYS A 172 -9.61 10.41 -2.91
C LYS A 172 -10.66 11.45 -2.51
N ASN A 173 -10.25 12.68 -2.21
CA ASN A 173 -11.17 13.77 -1.87
C ASN A 173 -12.08 14.13 -3.06
N LYS A 174 -11.54 14.24 -4.28
CA LYS A 174 -12.34 14.50 -5.48
C LYS A 174 -13.37 13.41 -5.74
N MET A 175 -13.02 12.15 -5.50
CA MET A 175 -13.96 11.03 -5.59
C MET A 175 -15.08 11.16 -4.56
N ASP A 176 -14.75 11.49 -3.31
CA ASP A 176 -15.74 11.67 -2.25
C ASP A 176 -16.72 12.81 -2.57
N ILE A 177 -16.21 13.92 -3.10
CA ILE A 177 -17.03 15.05 -3.56
C ILE A 177 -18.02 14.59 -4.65
N ILE A 178 -17.57 13.88 -5.68
CA ILE A 178 -18.42 13.43 -6.80
C ILE A 178 -19.49 12.43 -6.32
N VAL A 179 -19.12 11.49 -5.46
CA VAL A 179 -20.06 10.47 -4.96
C VAL A 179 -21.17 11.12 -4.12
N ASN A 180 -20.84 12.16 -3.35
CA ASN A 180 -21.78 12.84 -2.46
C ASN A 180 -22.49 14.04 -3.12
N ASP A 181 -22.16 14.37 -4.36
CA ASP A 181 -22.79 15.46 -5.10
C ASP A 181 -24.25 15.11 -5.42
N LYS A 182 -25.18 15.97 -5.02
CA LYS A 182 -26.62 15.79 -5.25
C LYS A 182 -27.08 16.36 -6.59
N GLU A 183 -26.27 17.18 -7.25
CA GLU A 183 -26.59 17.80 -8.53
C GLU A 183 -26.22 16.87 -9.71
N LEU A 184 -25.29 15.94 -9.50
CA LEU A 184 -24.89 14.95 -10.50
C LEU A 184 -25.89 13.80 -10.61
N THR A 185 -26.20 13.42 -11.84
CA THR A 185 -26.92 12.18 -12.14
C THR A 185 -26.06 10.95 -11.83
N GLU A 186 -26.70 9.79 -11.62
CA GLU A 186 -25.98 8.54 -11.34
C GLU A 186 -25.05 8.12 -12.51
N GLU A 187 -25.42 8.46 -13.75
CA GLU A 187 -24.58 8.24 -14.93
C GLU A 187 -23.33 9.12 -14.91
N GLU A 188 -23.48 10.40 -14.57
CA GLU A 188 -22.35 11.35 -14.47
C GLU A 188 -21.40 11.01 -13.32
N LYS A 189 -21.93 10.58 -12.17
CA LYS A 189 -21.13 10.07 -11.05
C LYS A 189 -20.33 8.84 -11.46
N THR A 190 -20.96 7.91 -12.18
CA THR A 190 -20.32 6.67 -12.63
C THR A 190 -19.17 6.97 -13.60
N LEU A 191 -19.42 7.80 -14.61
CA LEU A 191 -18.41 8.15 -15.62
C LEU A 191 -17.23 8.92 -15.00
N SER A 192 -17.53 9.95 -14.20
CA SER A 192 -16.50 10.79 -13.58
C SER A 192 -15.71 10.03 -12.51
N GLY A 193 -16.40 9.19 -11.73
CA GLY A 193 -15.79 8.31 -10.74
C GLY A 193 -14.84 7.30 -11.36
N ALA A 194 -15.18 6.71 -12.52
CA ALA A 194 -14.34 5.73 -13.21
C ALA A 194 -12.96 6.31 -13.61
N VAL A 195 -12.94 7.55 -14.11
CA VAL A 195 -11.68 8.24 -14.50
C VAL A 195 -10.78 8.47 -13.29
N LEU A 196 -11.35 8.95 -12.17
CA LEU A 196 -10.59 9.18 -10.94
C LEU A 196 -10.11 7.86 -10.32
N GLN A 197 -10.94 6.82 -10.37
CA GLN A 197 -10.62 5.47 -9.89
C GLN A 197 -9.43 4.88 -10.68
N GLU A 198 -9.41 5.03 -12.00
CA GLU A 198 -8.29 4.58 -12.83
C GLU A 198 -6.99 5.34 -12.46
N LYS A 199 -7.09 6.66 -12.27
CA LYS A 199 -5.94 7.48 -11.85
C LYS A 199 -5.43 7.07 -10.46
N LEU A 200 -6.33 6.84 -9.50
CA LEU A 200 -6.00 6.35 -8.17
C LEU A 200 -5.31 4.99 -8.23
N SER A 201 -5.82 4.04 -9.03
CA SER A 201 -5.21 2.73 -9.23
C SER A 201 -3.78 2.84 -9.77
N LYS A 202 -3.51 3.77 -10.70
CA LYS A 202 -2.16 4.00 -11.24
C LYS A 202 -1.20 4.51 -10.16
N LEU A 203 -1.60 5.49 -9.35
CA LEU A 203 -0.76 6.02 -8.25
C LEU A 203 -0.54 4.98 -7.15
N GLU A 204 -1.56 4.21 -6.81
CA GLU A 204 -1.46 3.12 -5.83
C GLU A 204 -0.52 2.01 -6.32
N LYS A 205 -0.60 1.64 -7.60
CA LYS A 205 0.37 0.74 -8.23
C LYS A 205 1.78 1.30 -8.16
N GLN A 206 1.98 2.59 -8.42
CA GLN A 206 3.28 3.23 -8.26
C GLN A 206 3.78 3.17 -6.82
N ARG A 207 2.94 3.50 -5.83
CA ARG A 207 3.26 3.45 -4.40
C ARG A 207 3.68 2.05 -3.94
N HIS A 208 2.93 1.04 -4.38
CA HIS A 208 3.09 -0.36 -3.98
C HIS A 208 4.05 -1.18 -4.84
N ASN A 209 4.50 -0.63 -5.98
CA ASN A 209 5.48 -1.29 -6.84
C ASN A 209 6.79 -1.51 -6.06
N GLY A 210 6.92 -2.75 -5.57
CA GLY A 210 8.06 -3.32 -4.87
C GLY A 210 7.95 -3.43 -3.34
N SER A 211 6.85 -3.00 -2.71
CA SER A 211 6.55 -3.34 -1.30
C SER A 211 6.30 -4.85 -1.10
N ARG A 212 6.03 -5.59 -2.19
CA ARG A 212 5.79 -7.04 -2.17
C ARG A 212 7.06 -7.89 -2.11
N LEU A 213 8.24 -7.33 -2.37
CA LEU A 213 9.51 -8.03 -2.12
C LEU A 213 9.71 -8.29 -0.61
N SER A 214 9.19 -7.40 0.24
CA SER A 214 9.24 -7.53 1.71
C SER A 214 8.11 -8.36 2.31
N ALA A 215 7.00 -8.60 1.61
CA ALA A 215 5.90 -9.44 2.11
C ALA A 215 6.18 -10.95 1.99
N GLN A 216 7.22 -11.35 1.26
CA GLN A 216 7.73 -12.72 1.25
C GLN A 216 8.67 -12.98 2.44
N VAL A 217 8.30 -12.57 3.66
CA VAL A 217 8.92 -13.14 4.85
C VAL A 217 8.28 -14.51 5.05
N ARG A 218 8.93 -15.53 4.47
CA ARG A 218 8.65 -16.92 4.83
C ARG A 218 8.97 -17.05 6.33
N ASN A 219 7.94 -17.29 7.15
CA ASN A 219 8.14 -17.87 8.47
C ASN A 219 8.92 -19.17 8.28
N ARG A 220 10.24 -19.12 8.50
CA ARG A 220 11.01 -20.32 8.82
C ARG A 220 10.69 -20.61 10.28
N LEU A 221 9.73 -21.52 10.48
CA LEU A 221 9.71 -22.37 11.67
C LEU A 221 10.92 -23.29 11.63
#